data_AF-A0A1V1WBR9-F1
#
_entry.id   AF-A0A1V1WBR9-F1
#
_cell.length_a   1.000
_cell.length_b   1.000
_cell.length_c   1.000
_cell.angle_alpha   90.00
_cell.angle_beta   90.00
_cell.angle_gamma   90.00
#
_symmetry.space_group_name_H-M   'P 1'
#
loop_
_entity.id
_entity.type
_entity.pdbx_description
1 polymer ?
#
loop_
_entity_poly.entity_id
_entity_poly.type
_entity_poly.pdbx_seq_one_letter_code
_entity_poly.pdbx_strand_id
1 'polypeptide(L)'
;MHPWLVLTDIVDDAGNCTDYIEDTFKWLNLSIDADIAVVAKEGDNYTMTDVYNFGRIQGNDLETTLLGTWHPDTGLNIVLKGYKYYNRWNFHNLTLRAITVIVDQPEVFYPEMLSEMAFTPGVAAMTKITSQMLNTLKERHNFRFNYSIAGRWIGSPERNSTLAVTNALFWEEQDLSSTCARIFPNWLDWVDIYHPPTTNLQTKFYYLIPEKGVGKYENQFLTPMSDGVWGCAFLAGIACT
;
A
#
# COMPACT_ATOMS: atom_id res chain seq x y z
N MET A 1 10.20 16.43 -14.02
CA MET A 1 11.53 15.92 -13.62
C MET A 1 12.52 16.32 -14.70
N HIS A 2 13.72 16.78 -14.32
CA HIS A 2 14.71 17.28 -15.28
C HIS A 2 15.85 16.27 -15.42
N PRO A 3 16.17 15.80 -16.63
CA PRO A 3 17.32 14.94 -16.86
C PRO A 3 18.61 15.75 -16.75
N TRP A 4 19.59 15.22 -16.02
CA TRP A 4 20.89 15.85 -15.81
C TRP A 4 21.99 15.01 -16.45
N LEU A 5 22.81 15.66 -17.26
CA LEU A 5 24.05 15.12 -17.80
C LEU A 5 25.19 15.93 -17.18
N VAL A 6 26.00 15.28 -16.35
CA VAL A 6 27.09 15.93 -15.62
C VAL A 6 28.41 15.49 -16.22
N LEU A 7 29.09 16.43 -16.87
CA LEU A 7 30.43 16.22 -17.41
C LEU A 7 31.45 16.44 -16.29
N THR A 8 32.35 15.47 -16.09
CA THR A 8 33.42 15.58 -15.11
C THR A 8 34.74 15.89 -15.81
N ASP A 9 35.57 16.72 -15.17
CA ASP A 9 36.92 17.04 -15.64
C ASP A 9 37.96 16.00 -15.19
N ILE A 10 37.49 14.86 -14.64
CA ILE A 10 38.35 13.79 -14.13
C ILE A 10 38.83 12.95 -15.30
N VAL A 11 40.17 12.85 -15.41
CA VAL A 11 40.86 12.17 -16.50
C VAL A 11 41.63 10.98 -15.93
N ASP A 12 41.45 9.81 -16.56
CA ASP A 12 42.29 8.61 -16.41
C ASP A 12 42.36 7.93 -15.03
N ASP A 13 41.36 8.13 -14.16
CA ASP A 13 41.26 7.36 -12.91
C ASP A 13 39.80 7.07 -12.52
N ALA A 14 39.41 5.81 -12.69
CA ALA A 14 38.08 5.31 -12.32
C ALA A 14 37.80 5.41 -10.81
N GLY A 15 38.86 5.38 -9.97
CA GLY A 15 38.73 5.60 -8.53
C GLY A 15 38.27 7.02 -8.22
N ASN A 16 38.93 8.01 -8.84
CA ASN A 16 38.60 9.43 -8.64
C ASN A 16 37.19 9.80 -9.12
N CYS A 17 36.69 9.15 -10.19
CA CYS A 17 35.32 9.38 -10.65
C CYS A 17 34.28 8.87 -9.62
N THR A 18 34.52 7.70 -9.04
CA THR A 18 33.65 7.15 -8.00
C THR A 18 33.61 8.05 -6.78
N ASP A 19 34.78 8.54 -6.34
CA ASP A 19 34.90 9.47 -5.23
C ASP A 19 34.16 10.80 -5.50
N TYR A 20 34.27 11.34 -6.71
CA TYR A 20 33.53 12.54 -7.12
C TYR A 20 32.02 12.33 -7.08
N ILE A 21 31.55 11.18 -7.56
CA ILE A 21 30.12 10.84 -7.54
C ILE A 21 29.63 10.76 -6.09
N GLU A 22 30.39 10.10 -5.21
CA GLU A 22 30.06 10.07 -3.79
C GLU A 22 30.04 11.48 -3.18
N ASP A 23 31.10 12.27 -3.33
CA ASP A 23 31.20 13.59 -2.71
C ASP A 23 30.11 14.56 -3.18
N THR A 24 29.74 14.47 -4.46
CA THR A 24 28.76 15.38 -5.07
C THR A 24 27.31 14.96 -4.81
N PHE A 25 26.99 13.68 -4.95
CA PHE A 25 25.60 13.22 -5.01
C PHE A 25 25.11 12.56 -3.70
N LYS A 26 26.00 12.13 -2.80
CA LYS A 26 25.62 11.44 -1.54
C LYS A 26 24.75 12.29 -0.60
N TRP A 27 24.88 13.61 -0.68
CA TRP A 27 24.12 14.56 0.13
C TRP A 27 22.79 14.99 -0.49
N LEU A 28 22.53 14.59 -1.74
CA LEU A 28 21.29 14.91 -2.42
C LEU A 28 20.19 13.91 -2.06
N ASN A 29 18.96 14.40 -1.93
CA ASN A 29 17.77 13.56 -1.75
C ASN A 29 17.34 12.95 -3.09
N LEU A 30 18.17 12.05 -3.62
CA LEU A 30 17.87 11.30 -4.83
C LEU A 30 16.87 10.18 -4.53
N SER A 31 16.15 9.79 -5.57
CA SER A 31 15.15 8.72 -5.54
C SER A 31 15.33 7.79 -6.74
N ILE A 32 14.60 6.69 -6.77
CA ILE A 32 14.63 5.71 -7.87
C ILE A 32 14.25 6.31 -9.21
N ASP A 33 13.54 7.44 -9.21
CA ASP A 33 13.16 8.16 -10.42
C ASP A 33 14.24 9.12 -10.94
N ALA A 34 15.36 9.31 -10.24
CA ALA A 34 16.43 10.21 -10.65
C ALA A 34 16.91 9.92 -12.08
N ASP A 35 17.05 10.99 -12.88
CA ASP A 35 17.59 10.95 -14.24
C ASP A 35 18.93 11.68 -14.27
N ILE A 36 19.98 11.04 -13.72
CA ILE A 36 21.31 11.63 -13.61
C ILE A 36 22.32 10.69 -14.27
N ALA A 37 23.01 11.20 -15.29
CA ALA A 37 24.13 10.53 -15.92
C ALA A 37 25.40 11.35 -15.69
N VAL A 38 26.40 10.74 -15.04
CA VAL A 38 27.72 11.32 -14.82
C VAL A 38 28.67 10.77 -15.86
N VAL A 39 29.41 11.65 -16.54
CA VAL A 39 30.31 11.28 -17.63
C VAL A 39 31.74 11.55 -17.21
N ALA A 40 32.58 10.52 -17.27
CA ALA A 40 34.01 10.60 -17.05
C ALA A 40 34.77 10.35 -18.34
N LYS A 41 35.93 11.00 -18.47
CA LYS A 41 36.80 10.84 -19.63
C LYS A 41 37.92 9.85 -19.30
N GLU A 42 38.09 8.84 -20.14
CA GLU A 42 39.12 7.81 -20.05
C GLU A 42 39.90 7.80 -21.38
N GLY A 43 41.03 8.51 -21.43
CA GLY A 43 41.78 8.77 -22.66
C GLY A 43 40.94 9.51 -23.69
N ASP A 44 40.65 8.87 -24.83
CA ASP A 44 39.78 9.41 -25.88
C ASP A 44 38.31 8.94 -25.76
N ASN A 45 38.01 8.14 -24.74
CA ASN A 45 36.70 7.55 -24.51
C ASN A 45 35.96 8.26 -23.38
N TYR A 46 34.65 8.10 -23.36
CA TYR A 46 33.81 8.57 -22.26
C TYR A 46 33.00 7.43 -21.68
N THR A 47 33.01 7.31 -20.35
CA THR A 47 32.20 6.37 -19.59
C THR A 47 31.05 7.13 -18.95
N MET A 48 29.83 6.64 -19.12
CA MET A 48 28.62 7.23 -18.54
C MET A 48 28.11 6.32 -17.42
N THR A 49 27.92 6.90 -16.24
CA THR A 49 27.43 6.23 -15.04
C THR A 49 26.07 6.81 -14.67
N ASP A 50 25.06 5.95 -14.55
CA ASP A 50 23.75 6.28 -14.01
C ASP A 50 23.85 6.37 -12.48
N VAL A 51 23.30 7.44 -11.91
CA VAL A 51 23.40 7.75 -10.47
C VAL A 51 22.01 7.97 -9.89
N TYR A 52 21.66 7.21 -8.86
CA TYR A 52 20.35 7.27 -8.20
C TYR A 52 20.43 6.79 -6.75
N ASN A 53 19.32 6.83 -6.01
CA ASN A 53 19.25 6.27 -4.67
C ASN A 53 17.86 5.66 -4.45
N PHE A 54 17.77 4.49 -3.79
CA PHE A 54 16.49 3.84 -3.52
C PHE A 54 15.66 4.48 -2.41
N GLY A 55 16.30 5.17 -1.47
CA GLY A 55 15.67 5.72 -0.28
C GLY A 55 16.70 6.28 0.70
N ARG A 56 17.15 7.52 0.46
CA ARG A 56 18.14 8.19 1.31
C ARG A 56 17.63 8.37 2.74
N ILE A 57 16.35 8.68 2.89
CA ILE A 57 15.66 8.85 4.18
C ILE A 57 15.69 7.55 4.98
N GLN A 58 15.64 6.41 4.30
CA GLN A 58 15.71 5.07 4.89
C GLN A 58 17.15 4.59 5.12
N GLY A 59 18.15 5.43 4.84
CA GLY A 59 19.55 5.16 5.13
C GLY A 59 20.31 4.39 4.05
N ASN A 60 19.76 4.25 2.84
CA ASN A 60 20.47 3.59 1.74
C ASN A 60 21.57 4.47 1.15
N ASP A 61 22.64 3.81 0.72
CA ASP A 61 23.76 4.40 0.01
C ASP A 61 23.37 4.79 -1.42
N LEU A 62 24.25 5.57 -2.05
CA LEU A 62 24.11 5.96 -3.43
C LEU A 62 24.32 4.75 -4.34
N GLU A 63 23.45 4.59 -5.33
CA GLU A 63 23.54 3.52 -6.32
C GLU A 63 24.14 4.07 -7.61
N THR A 64 25.08 3.31 -8.16
CA THR A 64 25.74 3.64 -9.42
C THR A 64 25.73 2.44 -10.33
N THR A 65 25.53 2.67 -11.63
CA THR A 65 25.59 1.59 -12.62
C THR A 65 26.07 2.13 -13.96
N LEU A 66 26.77 1.30 -14.73
CA LEU A 66 27.27 1.69 -16.05
C LEU A 66 26.09 1.90 -17.00
N LEU A 67 25.85 3.15 -17.41
CA LEU A 67 24.81 3.51 -18.36
C LEU A 67 25.23 3.17 -19.79
N GLY A 68 26.46 3.50 -20.13
CA GLY A 68 27.01 3.32 -21.47
C GLY A 68 28.40 3.90 -21.63
N THR A 69 28.92 3.81 -22.85
CA THR A 69 30.21 4.37 -23.22
C THR A 69 30.08 5.12 -24.54
N TRP A 70 31.01 6.03 -24.79
CA TRP A 70 31.19 6.68 -26.08
C TRP A 70 32.65 6.55 -26.51
N HIS A 71 32.86 6.27 -27.79
CA HIS A 71 34.17 6.17 -28.41
C HIS A 71 34.18 6.98 -29.71
N PRO A 72 35.29 7.62 -30.11
CA PRO A 72 35.36 8.36 -31.37
C PRO A 72 35.02 7.50 -32.59
N ASP A 73 35.60 6.29 -32.65
CA ASP A 73 35.41 5.37 -33.78
C ASP A 73 34.04 4.67 -33.85
N THR A 74 33.43 4.33 -32.70
CA THR A 74 32.20 3.53 -32.65
C THR A 74 30.96 4.33 -32.23
N GLY A 75 31.15 5.56 -31.76
CA GLY A 75 30.08 6.44 -31.31
C GLY A 75 29.51 6.07 -29.94
N LEU A 76 28.25 6.45 -29.71
CA LEU A 76 27.54 6.20 -28.46
C LEU A 76 27.04 4.75 -28.37
N ASN A 77 27.42 4.04 -27.32
CA ASN A 77 26.95 2.71 -27.01
C ASN A 77 26.26 2.69 -25.62
N ILE A 78 24.94 2.59 -25.61
CA ILE A 78 24.16 2.48 -24.36
C ILE A 78 24.05 0.99 -23.97
N VAL A 79 24.60 0.67 -22.79
CA VAL A 79 24.62 -0.69 -22.23
C VAL A 79 23.27 -1.01 -21.59
N LEU A 80 22.74 -0.09 -20.79
CA LEU A 80 21.43 -0.26 -20.14
C LEU A 80 20.30 0.00 -21.12
N LYS A 81 19.69 -1.09 -21.59
CA LYS A 81 18.55 -1.04 -22.51
C LYS A 81 17.24 -1.13 -21.74
N GLY A 82 16.17 -0.63 -22.35
CA GLY A 82 14.83 -0.66 -21.79
C GLY A 82 14.55 0.48 -20.82
N TYR A 83 13.43 0.36 -20.10
CA TYR A 83 12.98 1.38 -19.17
C TYR A 83 13.75 1.29 -17.84
N LYS A 84 14.24 2.43 -17.34
CA LYS A 84 15.18 2.49 -16.19
C LYS A 84 14.72 1.70 -14.96
N TYR A 85 13.43 1.70 -14.63
CA TYR A 85 12.93 0.99 -13.45
C TYR A 85 13.08 -0.53 -13.52
N TYR A 86 13.13 -1.11 -14.73
CA TYR A 86 13.41 -2.55 -14.88
C TYR A 86 14.85 -2.89 -14.48
N ASN A 87 15.78 -1.97 -14.72
CA ASN A 87 17.18 -2.12 -14.35
C ASN A 87 17.42 -1.78 -12.86
N ARG A 88 16.51 -1.02 -12.24
CA ARG A 88 16.54 -0.60 -10.83
C ARG A 88 15.55 -1.40 -9.97
N TRP A 89 15.19 -2.64 -10.36
CA TRP A 89 14.07 -3.35 -9.72
C TRP A 89 14.43 -4.18 -8.48
N ASN A 90 15.71 -4.17 -8.08
CA ASN A 90 16.22 -4.84 -6.89
C ASN A 90 16.61 -3.77 -5.87
N PHE A 91 15.83 -3.63 -4.80
CA PHE A 91 16.00 -2.58 -3.79
C PHE A 91 17.03 -2.91 -2.70
N HIS A 92 17.88 -3.93 -2.91
CA HIS A 92 19.01 -4.26 -2.03
C HIS A 92 18.67 -4.34 -0.53
N ASN A 93 17.55 -4.99 -0.17
CA ASN A 93 17.04 -5.10 1.19
C ASN A 93 16.64 -3.77 1.86
N LEU A 94 16.30 -2.73 1.08
CA LEU A 94 15.72 -1.49 1.58
C LEU A 94 14.61 -1.77 2.60
N THR A 95 14.71 -1.20 3.79
CA THR A 95 13.69 -1.39 4.83
C THR A 95 12.73 -0.21 4.82
N LEU A 96 11.49 -0.46 4.41
CA LEU A 96 10.40 0.50 4.40
C LEU A 96 9.64 0.47 5.72
N ARG A 97 9.26 1.64 6.22
CA ARG A 97 8.37 1.81 7.38
C ARG A 97 6.93 1.55 6.94
N ALA A 98 6.40 0.40 7.31
CA ALA A 98 5.05 -0.01 6.95
C ALA A 98 4.12 0.12 8.15
N ILE A 99 2.94 0.69 7.96
CA ILE A 99 1.92 0.76 9.01
C ILE A 99 0.76 -0.20 8.72
N THR A 100 0.26 -0.86 9.76
CA THR A 100 -0.93 -1.72 9.68
C THR A 100 -1.92 -1.39 10.79
N VAL A 101 -3.13 -1.95 10.70
CA VAL A 101 -4.15 -1.81 11.73
C VAL A 101 -4.46 -3.18 12.33
N ILE A 102 -4.30 -3.26 13.65
CA ILE A 102 -4.76 -4.37 14.46
C ILE A 102 -5.58 -3.78 15.61
N VAL A 103 -6.87 -4.11 15.63
CA VAL A 103 -7.77 -3.74 16.73
C VAL A 103 -7.40 -4.58 17.95
N ASP A 104 -7.29 -3.96 19.12
CA ASP A 104 -6.79 -4.61 20.36
C ASP A 104 -5.37 -5.18 20.15
N GLN A 105 -4.40 -4.27 20.10
CA GLN A 105 -3.01 -4.58 19.75
C GLN A 105 -2.46 -5.75 20.58
N PRO A 106 -1.86 -6.76 19.92
CA PRO A 106 -1.31 -7.91 20.63
C PRO A 106 -0.07 -7.50 21.41
N GLU A 107 0.20 -8.19 22.53
CA GLU A 107 1.44 -7.98 23.31
C GLU A 107 2.69 -8.30 22.47
N VAL A 108 2.58 -9.28 21.58
CA VAL A 108 3.65 -9.68 20.67
C VAL A 108 3.13 -9.67 19.24
N PHE A 109 3.84 -8.97 18.36
CA PHE A 109 3.51 -8.87 16.95
C PHE A 109 4.45 -9.71 16.10
N TYR A 110 3.85 -10.51 15.22
CA TYR A 110 4.54 -11.26 14.18
C TYR A 110 3.97 -10.84 12.81
N PRO A 111 4.81 -10.43 11.83
CA PRO A 111 4.34 -10.04 10.50
C PRO A 111 3.44 -11.08 9.82
N GLU A 112 3.64 -12.36 10.13
CA GLU A 112 2.90 -13.50 9.60
C GLU A 112 1.40 -13.41 9.97
N MET A 113 1.06 -12.81 11.11
CA MET A 113 -0.33 -12.54 11.54
C MET A 113 -1.12 -11.75 10.50
N LEU A 114 -0.43 -10.89 9.75
CA LEU A 114 -1.03 -10.07 8.70
C LEU A 114 -1.26 -10.86 7.40
N SER A 115 -0.71 -12.06 7.23
CA SER A 115 -0.78 -12.78 5.95
C SER A 115 -1.24 -14.22 6.07
N GLU A 116 -1.35 -14.77 7.28
CA GLU A 116 -1.86 -16.12 7.51
C GLU A 116 -3.34 -16.24 7.12
N MET A 117 -3.75 -17.40 6.61
CA MET A 117 -5.15 -17.65 6.24
C MET A 117 -6.08 -17.87 7.44
N ALA A 118 -5.51 -18.19 8.62
CA ALA A 118 -6.28 -18.43 9.84
C ALA A 118 -6.99 -17.14 10.31
N PHE A 119 -7.99 -17.27 11.18
CA PHE A 119 -8.54 -16.08 11.85
C PHE A 119 -7.53 -15.54 12.87
N THR A 120 -7.23 -14.25 12.79
CA THR A 120 -6.40 -13.55 13.77
C THR A 120 -7.24 -12.47 14.43
N PRO A 121 -7.41 -12.47 15.76
CA PRO A 121 -8.11 -11.41 16.47
C PRO A 121 -7.53 -10.03 16.11
N GLY A 122 -8.41 -9.05 15.91
CA GLY A 122 -8.00 -7.68 15.61
C GLY A 122 -7.59 -7.39 14.17
N VAL A 123 -7.25 -8.40 13.36
CA VAL A 123 -6.81 -8.23 11.97
C VAL A 123 -8.01 -8.39 11.03
N ALA A 124 -8.34 -7.34 10.29
CA ALA A 124 -9.39 -7.41 9.29
C ALA A 124 -9.02 -8.40 8.16
N ALA A 125 -9.96 -9.23 7.72
CA ALA A 125 -9.71 -10.20 6.64
C ALA A 125 -9.20 -9.55 5.35
N MET A 126 -9.68 -8.34 5.03
CA MET A 126 -9.22 -7.59 3.86
C MET A 126 -7.76 -7.09 4.00
N THR A 127 -7.30 -6.77 5.22
CA THR A 127 -5.88 -6.45 5.48
C THR A 127 -5.00 -7.60 5.02
N LYS A 128 -5.44 -8.84 5.24
CA LYS A 128 -4.65 -10.03 4.91
C LYS A 128 -4.34 -10.16 3.43
N ILE A 129 -5.31 -9.85 2.59
CA ILE A 129 -5.15 -9.86 1.14
C ILE A 129 -4.10 -8.81 0.73
N THR A 130 -4.21 -7.59 1.25
CA THR A 130 -3.25 -6.51 0.96
C THR A 130 -1.84 -6.87 1.42
N SER A 131 -1.70 -7.41 2.63
CA SER A 131 -0.40 -7.81 3.17
C SER A 131 0.23 -8.99 2.42
N GLN A 132 -0.57 -9.95 1.95
CA GLN A 132 -0.08 -11.01 1.05
C GLN A 132 0.45 -10.44 -0.27
N MET A 133 -0.30 -9.52 -0.90
CA MET A 133 0.14 -8.86 -2.13
C MET A 133 1.44 -8.06 -1.93
N LEU A 134 1.53 -7.30 -0.84
CA LEU A 134 2.76 -6.58 -0.48
C LEU A 134 3.93 -7.53 -0.21
N ASN A 135 3.69 -8.67 0.43
CA ASN A 135 4.73 -9.68 0.63
C ASN A 135 5.25 -10.25 -0.70
N THR A 136 4.38 -10.45 -1.70
CA THR A 136 4.81 -10.84 -3.05
C THR A 136 5.69 -9.76 -3.70
N LEU A 137 5.34 -8.48 -3.57
CA LEU A 137 6.16 -7.38 -4.07
C LEU A 137 7.51 -7.29 -3.35
N LYS A 138 7.48 -7.44 -2.02
CA LYS A 138 8.66 -7.48 -1.14
C LYS A 138 9.65 -8.55 -1.60
N GLU A 139 9.17 -9.77 -1.83
CA GLU A 139 9.98 -10.89 -2.32
C GLU A 139 10.50 -10.66 -3.74
N ARG A 140 9.66 -10.14 -4.63
CA ARG A 140 10.04 -9.91 -6.03
C ARG A 140 11.07 -8.82 -6.21
N HIS A 141 11.04 -7.80 -5.35
CA HIS A 141 11.87 -6.59 -5.50
C HIS A 141 12.90 -6.44 -4.38
N ASN A 142 13.04 -7.44 -3.51
CA ASN A 142 14.09 -7.52 -2.49
C ASN A 142 14.12 -6.28 -1.57
N PHE A 143 12.98 -5.93 -0.99
CA PHE A 143 12.89 -4.95 0.10
C PHE A 143 12.34 -5.60 1.37
N ARG A 144 12.27 -4.86 2.48
CA ARG A 144 11.83 -5.33 3.79
C ARG A 144 10.85 -4.34 4.41
N PHE A 145 10.14 -4.80 5.43
CA PHE A 145 9.23 -3.95 6.19
C PHE A 145 9.66 -3.87 7.65
N ASN A 146 9.63 -2.65 8.18
CA ASN A 146 9.58 -2.39 9.61
C ASN A 146 8.16 -1.94 9.96
N TYR A 147 7.45 -2.75 10.73
CA TYR A 147 6.03 -2.55 10.97
C TYR A 147 5.75 -1.65 12.19
N SER A 148 4.83 -0.71 12.00
CA SER A 148 4.15 0.01 13.08
C SER A 148 2.67 -0.41 13.12
N ILE A 149 2.10 -0.43 14.32
CA ILE A 149 0.72 -0.88 14.55
C ILE A 149 -0.10 0.32 15.01
N ALA A 150 -1.14 0.65 14.25
CA ALA A 150 -2.15 1.61 14.64
C ALA A 150 -3.43 0.89 15.10
N GLY A 151 -4.18 1.55 15.99
CA GLY A 151 -5.50 1.07 16.41
C GLY A 151 -6.64 1.49 15.46
N ARG A 152 -6.37 2.38 14.49
CA ARG A 152 -7.37 2.92 13.58
C ARG A 152 -6.79 3.22 12.19
N TRP A 153 -7.63 3.13 11.17
CA TRP A 153 -7.28 3.49 9.80
C TRP A 153 -7.22 5.00 9.59
N ILE A 154 -8.27 5.70 9.99
CA ILE A 154 -8.43 7.14 9.70
C ILE A 154 -8.16 7.96 10.96
N GLY A 155 -7.29 8.95 10.83
CA GLY A 155 -6.96 9.94 11.87
C GLY A 155 -7.05 11.38 11.36
N SER A 156 -6.99 12.33 12.29
CA SER A 156 -6.92 13.75 11.97
C SER A 156 -5.58 14.09 11.32
N PRO A 157 -5.52 14.96 10.31
CA PRO A 157 -4.26 15.39 9.68
C PRO A 157 -3.47 16.35 10.58
N GLU A 158 -4.00 16.76 11.74
CA GLU A 158 -3.29 17.61 12.69
C GLU A 158 -2.05 16.90 13.27
N ARG A 159 -0.94 17.66 13.42
CA ARG A 159 0.25 17.17 14.12
C ARG A 159 -0.08 16.84 15.58
N ASN A 160 0.55 15.80 16.11
CA ASN A 160 0.33 15.27 17.48
C ASN A 160 -1.07 14.69 17.73
N SER A 161 -1.81 14.35 16.67
CA SER A 161 -3.05 13.59 16.80
C SER A 161 -2.77 12.12 17.13
N THR A 162 -3.79 11.38 17.56
CA THR A 162 -3.61 9.96 17.86
C THR A 162 -3.21 9.19 16.60
N LEU A 163 -2.25 8.28 16.74
CA LEU A 163 -1.74 7.47 15.63
C LEU A 163 -2.86 6.76 14.87
N ALA A 164 -2.86 6.97 13.56
CA ALA A 164 -3.70 6.32 12.58
C ALA A 164 -2.85 6.03 11.32
N VAL A 165 -3.40 5.27 10.39
CA VAL A 165 -2.71 5.05 9.11
C VAL A 165 -2.63 6.35 8.32
N THR A 166 -3.74 7.08 8.17
CA THR A 166 -3.78 8.24 7.28
C THR A 166 -2.90 9.40 7.74
N ASN A 167 -2.85 9.69 9.04
CA ASN A 167 -2.03 10.80 9.53
C ASN A 167 -0.54 10.48 9.52
N ALA A 168 -0.15 9.24 9.81
CA ALA A 168 1.23 8.80 9.74
C ALA A 168 1.77 8.82 8.31
N LEU A 169 0.94 8.46 7.32
CA LEU A 169 1.29 8.59 5.91
C LEU A 169 1.34 10.06 5.46
N PHE A 170 0.36 10.86 5.86
CA PHE A 170 0.30 12.29 5.50
C PHE A 170 1.52 13.08 5.98
N TRP A 171 2.05 12.74 7.16
CA TRP A 171 3.25 13.36 7.72
C TRP A 171 4.56 12.64 7.35
N GLU A 172 4.50 11.67 6.42
CA GLU A 172 5.66 10.89 5.95
C GLU A 172 6.42 10.17 7.09
N GLU A 173 5.74 9.88 8.20
CA GLU A 173 6.26 9.11 9.32
C GLU A 173 6.33 7.61 8.98
N GLN A 174 5.49 7.18 8.04
CA GLN A 174 5.42 5.84 7.48
C GLN A 174 5.49 5.95 5.95
N ASP A 175 6.18 5.00 5.31
CA ASP A 175 6.40 5.02 3.87
C ASP A 175 5.21 4.43 3.11
N LEU A 176 4.53 3.44 3.70
CA LEU A 176 3.37 2.78 3.09
C LEU A 176 2.46 2.12 4.13
N SER A 177 1.25 1.77 3.71
CA SER A 177 0.33 0.98 4.52
C SER A 177 0.21 -0.48 4.04
N SER A 178 0.27 -1.39 5.00
CA SER A 178 -0.04 -2.81 4.85
C SER A 178 -1.39 -3.11 5.49
N THR A 179 -2.42 -2.44 4.96
CA THR A 179 -3.81 -2.64 5.35
C THR A 179 -4.73 -2.20 4.23
N CYS A 180 -6.00 -2.57 4.33
CA CYS A 180 -7.05 -2.00 3.51
C CYS A 180 -7.72 -0.85 4.26
N ALA A 181 -8.09 0.22 3.57
CA ALA A 181 -9.00 1.22 4.12
C ALA A 181 -10.15 1.41 3.14
N ARG A 182 -11.35 1.65 3.65
CA ARG A 182 -12.37 2.32 2.85
C ARG A 182 -11.82 3.71 2.56
N ILE A 183 -11.84 4.16 1.31
CA ILE A 183 -11.38 5.51 0.96
C ILE A 183 -12.55 6.36 0.44
N PHE A 184 -12.72 7.54 1.03
CA PHE A 184 -13.61 8.58 0.51
C PHE A 184 -12.79 9.67 -0.19
N PRO A 185 -13.39 10.45 -1.10
CA PRO A 185 -12.66 11.45 -1.89
C PRO A 185 -11.84 12.44 -1.06
N ASN A 186 -12.34 12.87 0.11
CA ASN A 186 -11.65 13.79 1.00
C ASN A 186 -10.35 13.22 1.63
N TRP A 187 -10.15 11.91 1.63
CA TRP A 187 -8.92 11.30 2.13
C TRP A 187 -7.85 11.18 1.03
N LEU A 188 -8.21 11.34 -0.24
CA LEU A 188 -7.26 11.38 -1.34
C LEU A 188 -6.38 12.64 -1.31
N ASP A 189 -6.82 13.68 -0.60
CA ASP A 189 -6.00 14.87 -0.33
C ASP A 189 -4.86 14.57 0.65
N TRP A 190 -4.91 13.43 1.36
CA TRP A 190 -3.94 13.07 2.41
C TRP A 190 -3.08 11.86 2.05
N VAL A 191 -3.64 10.90 1.32
CA VAL A 191 -2.97 9.63 0.99
C VAL A 191 -3.29 9.18 -0.42
N ASP A 192 -2.27 8.65 -1.09
CA ASP A 192 -2.43 8.01 -2.39
C ASP A 192 -2.77 6.52 -2.27
N ILE A 193 -3.56 6.04 -3.23
CA ILE A 193 -3.94 4.62 -3.34
C ILE A 193 -3.07 3.96 -4.40
N TYR A 194 -2.16 3.06 -3.99
CA TYR A 194 -1.36 2.29 -4.93
C TYR A 194 -2.10 1.08 -5.51
N HIS A 195 -3.04 0.50 -4.77
CA HIS A 195 -3.86 -0.62 -5.23
C HIS A 195 -5.36 -0.26 -5.12
N PRO A 196 -6.06 -0.08 -6.25
CA PRO A 196 -7.47 0.27 -6.22
C PRO A 196 -8.30 -0.84 -5.58
N PRO A 197 -9.46 -0.51 -4.98
CA PRO A 197 -10.30 -1.50 -4.32
C PRO A 197 -10.78 -2.56 -5.33
N THR A 198 -10.38 -3.82 -5.10
CA THR A 198 -10.82 -4.98 -5.88
C THR A 198 -12.11 -5.59 -5.34
N THR A 199 -12.57 -5.14 -4.16
CA THR A 199 -13.76 -5.65 -3.48
C THR A 199 -14.84 -4.58 -3.39
N ASN A 200 -16.10 -5.02 -3.45
CA ASN A 200 -17.27 -4.16 -3.22
C ASN A 200 -17.78 -4.39 -1.79
N LEU A 201 -17.82 -3.33 -0.99
CA LEU A 201 -18.34 -3.38 0.37
C LEU A 201 -19.80 -2.92 0.37
N GLN A 202 -20.69 -3.83 0.77
CA GLN A 202 -22.12 -3.56 0.91
C GLN A 202 -22.52 -3.65 2.38
N THR A 203 -23.23 -2.62 2.86
CA THR A 203 -23.89 -2.68 4.16
C THR A 203 -25.10 -3.60 4.06
N LYS A 204 -25.12 -4.67 4.86
CA LYS A 204 -26.26 -5.59 4.96
C LYS A 204 -26.76 -5.63 6.39
N PHE A 205 -28.07 -5.63 6.55
CA PHE A 205 -28.72 -5.84 7.83
C PHE A 205 -28.98 -7.33 8.02
N TYR A 206 -28.41 -7.90 9.08
CA TYR A 206 -28.72 -9.25 9.50
C TYR A 206 -29.76 -9.16 10.61
N TYR A 207 -30.89 -9.83 10.41
CA TYR A 207 -31.90 -10.02 11.44
C TYR A 207 -32.22 -11.50 11.53
N LEU A 208 -32.47 -11.97 12.75
CA LEU A 208 -32.98 -13.31 12.95
C LEU A 208 -34.41 -13.34 12.41
N ILE A 209 -34.69 -14.27 11.51
CA ILE A 209 -36.07 -14.60 11.13
C ILE A 209 -36.58 -15.53 12.23
N PRO A 210 -37.50 -15.10 13.11
CA PRO A 210 -37.98 -15.95 14.18
C PRO A 210 -38.76 -17.12 13.57
N GLU A 211 -38.40 -18.35 13.97
CA GLU A 211 -39.16 -19.55 13.57
C GLU A 211 -40.57 -19.59 14.20
N LYS A 212 -40.75 -18.84 15.31
CA LYS A 212 -42.02 -18.62 15.98
C LYS A 212 -42.62 -17.29 15.51
N GLY A 213 -43.66 -17.39 14.69
CA GLY A 213 -44.50 -16.27 14.30
C GLY A 213 -45.94 -16.73 14.09
N VAL A 214 -46.85 -15.77 13.98
CA VAL A 214 -48.30 -15.93 13.75
C VAL A 214 -48.64 -16.90 12.59
N GLY A 215 -47.69 -17.17 11.70
CA GLY A 215 -47.86 -18.09 10.58
C GLY A 215 -47.79 -19.60 10.90
N LYS A 216 -47.07 -20.05 11.93
CA LYS A 216 -46.81 -21.50 12.17
C LYS A 216 -47.51 -22.10 13.39
N TYR A 217 -47.94 -21.28 14.34
CA TYR A 217 -48.45 -21.76 15.64
C TYR A 217 -49.88 -21.30 15.96
N GLU A 218 -50.48 -20.43 15.15
CA GLU A 218 -51.87 -19.98 15.33
C GLU A 218 -52.78 -20.58 14.26
N ASN A 219 -54.02 -20.87 14.64
CA ASN A 219 -55.03 -21.38 13.72
C ASN A 219 -55.46 -20.27 12.75
N GLN A 220 -54.85 -20.24 11.57
CA GLN A 220 -55.12 -19.24 10.54
C GLN A 220 -56.57 -19.25 10.02
N PHE A 221 -57.34 -20.32 10.30
CA PHE A 221 -58.72 -20.46 9.84
C PHE A 221 -59.66 -19.39 10.40
N LEU A 222 -59.42 -18.96 11.65
CA LEU A 222 -60.24 -17.94 12.32
C LEU A 222 -59.66 -16.52 12.18
N THR A 223 -58.44 -16.37 11.67
CA THR A 223 -57.78 -15.09 11.45
C THR A 223 -58.46 -14.13 10.45
N PRO A 224 -59.20 -14.56 9.39
CA PRO A 224 -59.72 -13.60 8.42
C PRO A 224 -60.83 -12.69 8.95
N MET A 225 -61.42 -13.01 10.10
CA MET A 225 -62.42 -12.16 10.76
C MET A 225 -62.07 -11.97 12.24
N SER A 226 -62.38 -10.80 12.80
CA SER A 226 -62.19 -10.58 14.23
C SER A 226 -63.16 -11.43 15.05
N ASP A 227 -62.82 -11.70 16.31
CA ASP A 227 -63.66 -12.49 17.23
C ASP A 227 -65.09 -11.95 17.32
N GLY A 228 -65.27 -10.63 17.25
CA GLY A 228 -66.58 -10.00 17.24
C GLY A 228 -67.41 -10.33 15.99
N VAL A 229 -66.78 -10.42 14.82
CA VAL A 229 -67.48 -10.77 13.57
C VAL A 229 -67.91 -12.24 13.60
N TRP A 230 -67.06 -13.14 14.09
CA TRP A 230 -67.43 -14.55 14.30
C TRP A 230 -68.59 -14.69 15.29
N GLY A 231 -68.57 -13.93 16.39
CA GLY A 231 -69.67 -13.89 17.37
C GLY A 231 -70.98 -13.40 16.76
N CYS A 232 -70.93 -12.32 15.97
CA CYS A 232 -72.11 -11.79 15.27
C CYS A 232 -72.65 -12.78 14.22
N ALA A 233 -71.79 -13.44 13.46
CA ALA A 233 -72.19 -14.45 12.48
C ALA A 233 -72.87 -15.66 13.15
N PHE A 234 -72.37 -16.10 14.31
CA PHE A 234 -72.98 -17.17 15.09
C PHE A 234 -74.36 -16.77 15.63
N LEU A 235 -74.49 -15.57 16.21
CA LEU A 235 -75.77 -15.05 16.70
C LEU A 235 -76.79 -14.85 15.58
N ALA A 236 -76.36 -14.34 14.42
CA ALA A 236 -77.20 -14.22 13.24
C ALA A 236 -77.65 -15.58 12.71
N GLY A 237 -76.76 -16.59 12.73
CA GLY A 237 -77.10 -17.97 12.35
C GLY A 237 -78.20 -18.56 13.24
N ILE A 238 -78.12 -18.36 14.55
CA ILE A 238 -79.16 -18.82 15.51
C ILE A 238 -80.48 -18.06 15.32
N ALA A 239 -80.43 -16.76 15.07
CA ALA A 239 -81.63 -15.95 14.90
C ALA A 239 -82.40 -16.26 13.59
N CYS A 240 -81.72 -16.85 12.61
CA CYS A 240 -82.27 -17.16 11.28
C CYS A 240 -82.64 -18.65 11.08
N THR A 241 -82.51 -19.49 12.11
CA THR A 241 -83.00 -20.89 12.16
C THR A 241 -84.26 -20.99 13.01
#